data_AF-A0A849ZCN8-F1
#
_entry.id   AF-A0A849ZCN8-F1
#
_cell.length_a   1.000
_cell.length_b   1.000
_cell.length_c   1.000
_cell.angle_alpha   90.00
_cell.angle_beta   90.00
_cell.angle_gamma   90.00
#
_symmetry.space_group_name_H-M   'P 1'
#
loop_
_entity.id
_entity.type
_entity.pdbx_description
1 polymer ?
#
loop_
_entity_poly.entity_id
_entity_poly.type
_entity_poly.pdbx_seq_one_letter_code
_entity_poly.pdbx_strand_id
1 'polypeptide(L)'
;MGLALAAATGAVLGHIFDSGHFALISALPTLFYGLAWGLLLRDKSTLGKSGIRKGWVASIPLAMANGALSSALLLCTERPAGELLERFLGGAVLGATFGALIWVPALILTLVLFGIPIAWSQRLAEQGLAGEERGERVVGATSAAIGLVAAGLAPSIPIHFNAPPERLAVEQIGVWLVFGLSLLSLLVGGASTLLATHRASRRKQFVSAVEDGSVSGYRIDTDAEGKVLVRIASAGEGYRVADVEEEVAALDEAGEVVAPLERRYL
;
A
#
# COMPACT_ATOMS: atom_id res chain seq x y z
N MET A 1 5.81 -3.90 3.17
CA MET A 1 5.03 -3.44 4.34
C MET A 1 5.09 -4.41 5.51
N GLY A 2 4.47 -5.60 5.49
CA GLY A 2 4.52 -6.52 6.65
C GLY A 2 5.93 -6.83 7.15
N LEU A 3 6.85 -7.15 6.24
CA LEU A 3 8.29 -7.32 6.54
C LEU A 3 8.91 -6.06 7.18
N ALA A 4 8.61 -4.88 6.64
CA ALA A 4 9.13 -3.61 7.13
C ALA A 4 8.66 -3.31 8.56
N LEU A 5 7.36 -3.51 8.83
CA LEU A 5 6.75 -3.30 10.14
C LEU A 5 7.33 -4.27 11.17
N ALA A 6 7.48 -5.55 10.80
CA ALA A 6 8.08 -6.57 11.67
C ALA A 6 9.55 -6.27 11.98
N ALA A 7 10.33 -5.91 10.96
CA ALA A 7 11.74 -5.52 11.11
C ALA A 7 11.90 -4.31 12.02
N ALA A 8 11.13 -3.23 11.78
CA ALA A 8 11.18 -2.02 12.59
C ALA A 8 10.77 -2.27 14.04
N THR A 9 9.68 -3.01 14.25
CA THR A 9 9.18 -3.32 15.59
C THR A 9 10.17 -4.16 16.37
N GLY A 10 10.68 -5.24 15.76
CA GLY A 10 11.68 -6.09 16.38
C GLY A 10 12.98 -5.36 16.69
N ALA A 11 13.45 -4.51 15.77
CA ALA A 11 14.65 -3.71 15.97
C ALA A 11 14.48 -2.69 17.11
N VAL A 12 13.40 -1.92 17.11
CA VAL A 12 13.14 -0.88 18.11
C VAL A 12 12.92 -1.48 19.49
N LEU A 13 12.06 -2.49 19.62
CA LEU A 13 11.78 -3.10 20.92
C LEU A 13 12.95 -3.95 21.41
N GLY A 14 13.66 -4.64 20.52
CA GLY A 14 14.90 -5.33 20.88
C GLY A 14 15.96 -4.39 21.41
N HIS A 15 16.08 -3.19 20.83
CA HIS A 15 17.01 -2.17 21.29
C HIS A 15 16.55 -1.49 22.60
N ILE A 16 15.27 -1.13 22.73
CA ILE A 16 14.74 -0.48 23.95
C ILE A 16 14.85 -1.39 25.18
N PHE A 17 14.62 -2.70 25.00
CA PHE A 17 14.65 -3.69 26.08
C PHE A 17 15.96 -4.47 26.15
N ASP A 18 16.98 -4.03 25.39
CA ASP A 18 18.31 -4.65 25.34
C ASP A 18 18.28 -6.17 25.14
N SER A 19 17.35 -6.70 24.33
CA SER A 19 17.12 -8.14 24.27
C SER A 19 16.65 -8.64 22.90
N GLY A 20 17.40 -9.59 22.35
CA GLY A 20 16.98 -10.36 21.16
C GLY A 20 15.67 -11.15 21.38
N HIS A 21 15.36 -11.55 22.62
CA HIS A 21 14.11 -12.22 22.95
C HIS A 21 12.89 -11.30 22.70
N PHE A 22 12.97 -10.03 23.10
CA PHE A 22 11.94 -9.03 22.82
C PHE A 22 11.80 -8.74 21.32
N ALA A 23 12.92 -8.72 20.60
CA ALA A 23 12.91 -8.61 19.14
C ALA A 23 12.12 -9.75 18.49
N LEU A 24 12.34 -10.99 18.91
CA LEU A 24 11.64 -12.17 18.40
C LEU A 24 10.12 -12.11 18.66
N ILE A 25 9.73 -11.89 19.92
CA ILE A 25 8.33 -11.92 20.36
C ILE A 25 7.50 -10.79 19.76
N SER A 26 8.12 -9.65 19.44
CA SER A 26 7.43 -8.53 18.83
C SER A 26 7.40 -8.59 17.30
N ALA A 27 8.48 -9.06 16.66
CA ALA A 27 8.57 -9.12 15.20
C ALA A 27 7.59 -10.14 14.58
N LEU A 28 7.45 -11.34 15.16
CA LEU A 28 6.64 -12.41 14.59
C LEU A 28 5.13 -12.08 14.54
N PRO A 29 4.47 -11.68 15.65
CA PRO A 29 3.11 -11.19 15.60
C PRO A 29 2.94 -10.02 14.62
N THR A 30 3.89 -9.06 14.63
CA THR A 30 3.80 -7.89 13.77
C THR A 30 3.87 -8.26 12.30
N LEU A 31 4.66 -9.26 11.93
CA LEU A 31 4.69 -9.80 10.58
C LEU A 31 3.31 -10.35 10.18
N PHE A 32 2.73 -11.18 11.02
CA PHE A 32 1.43 -11.80 10.77
C PHE A 32 0.32 -10.75 10.62
N TYR A 33 0.15 -9.88 11.61
CA TYR A 33 -0.89 -8.84 11.59
C TYR A 33 -0.62 -7.76 10.55
N GLY A 34 0.64 -7.41 10.29
CA GLY A 34 1.03 -6.48 9.24
C GLY A 34 0.74 -7.00 7.83
N LEU A 35 0.90 -8.31 7.59
CA LEU A 35 0.49 -8.95 6.34
C LEU A 35 -1.03 -8.98 6.20
N ALA A 36 -1.75 -9.42 7.23
CA ALA A 36 -3.22 -9.45 7.23
C ALA A 36 -3.82 -8.06 6.97
N TRP A 37 -3.31 -7.04 7.64
CA TRP A 37 -3.73 -5.66 7.44
C TRP A 37 -3.43 -5.16 6.01
N GLY A 38 -2.26 -5.49 5.47
CA GLY A 38 -1.90 -5.17 4.08
C GLY A 38 -2.83 -5.78 3.03
N LEU A 39 -3.32 -7.00 3.28
CA LEU A 39 -4.33 -7.64 2.43
C LEU A 39 -5.68 -6.90 2.52
N LEU A 40 -6.13 -6.56 3.73
CA LEU A 40 -7.39 -5.84 3.93
C LEU A 40 -7.38 -4.42 3.36
N LEU A 41 -6.23 -3.73 3.37
CA LEU A 41 -6.09 -2.42 2.75
C LEU A 41 -6.20 -2.46 1.22
N ARG A 42 -5.84 -3.59 0.61
CA ARG A 42 -5.86 -3.78 -0.84
C ARG A 42 -7.20 -4.31 -1.36
N ASP A 43 -8.11 -4.69 -0.47
CA ASP A 43 -9.43 -5.17 -0.84
C ASP A 43 -10.26 -4.07 -1.52
N LYS A 44 -10.48 -4.24 -2.83
CA LYS A 44 -11.26 -3.32 -3.67
C LYS A 44 -12.76 -3.37 -3.39
N SER A 45 -13.26 -4.35 -2.63
CA SER A 45 -14.69 -4.53 -2.35
C SER A 45 -15.36 -3.32 -1.66
N THR A 46 -14.54 -2.44 -1.07
CA THR A 46 -14.99 -1.26 -0.32
C THR A 46 -14.80 0.06 -1.06
N LEU A 47 -14.15 0.04 -2.22
CA LEU A 47 -13.93 1.23 -3.03
C LEU A 47 -15.26 1.68 -3.66
N GLY A 48 -15.59 2.97 -3.52
CA GLY A 48 -16.80 3.59 -4.09
C GLY A 48 -18.13 3.32 -3.38
N LYS A 49 -18.22 2.37 -2.42
CA LYS A 49 -19.48 2.02 -1.73
C LYS A 49 -19.68 2.72 -0.38
N SER A 50 -18.61 2.89 0.39
CA SER A 50 -18.64 3.55 1.69
C SER A 50 -17.48 4.54 1.82
N GLY A 51 -17.71 5.66 2.50
CA GLY A 51 -16.63 6.63 2.78
C GLY A 51 -15.50 6.06 3.64
N ILE A 52 -15.75 4.93 4.32
CA ILE A 52 -14.80 4.26 5.21
C ILE A 52 -14.36 2.93 4.59
N ARG A 53 -13.04 2.68 4.59
CA ARG A 53 -12.42 1.46 4.07
C ARG A 53 -12.26 0.41 5.17
N LYS A 54 -12.55 -0.86 4.87
CA LYS A 54 -12.41 -1.98 5.83
C LYS A 54 -11.02 -2.03 6.47
N GLY A 55 -9.95 -1.88 5.69
CA GLY A 55 -8.59 -1.92 6.21
C GLY A 55 -8.28 -0.80 7.22
N TRP A 56 -8.96 0.34 7.17
CA TRP A 56 -8.79 1.42 8.15
C TRP A 56 -9.46 1.06 9.47
N VAL A 57 -10.70 0.56 9.42
CA VAL A 57 -11.44 0.13 10.61
C VAL A 57 -10.75 -1.07 11.26
N ALA A 58 -10.27 -2.02 10.45
CA ALA A 58 -9.57 -3.20 10.92
C ALA A 58 -8.19 -2.89 11.53
N SER A 59 -7.62 -1.70 11.29
CA SER A 59 -6.29 -1.35 11.77
C SER A 59 -6.19 -1.35 13.30
N ILE A 60 -7.23 -0.87 13.99
CA ILE A 60 -7.31 -0.84 15.46
C ILE A 60 -7.37 -2.25 16.06
N PRO A 61 -8.36 -3.11 15.74
CA PRO A 61 -8.43 -4.45 16.33
C PRO A 61 -7.24 -5.32 15.95
N LEU A 62 -6.65 -5.15 14.75
CA LEU A 62 -5.42 -5.87 14.38
C LEU A 62 -4.20 -5.39 15.19
N ALA A 63 -4.08 -4.08 15.44
CA ALA A 63 -3.01 -3.56 16.30
C ALA A 63 -3.17 -4.02 17.75
N MET A 64 -4.40 -4.06 18.27
CA MET A 64 -4.70 -4.61 19.60
C MET A 64 -4.36 -6.09 19.67
N ALA A 65 -4.74 -6.87 18.67
CA ALA A 65 -4.45 -8.30 18.61
C ALA A 65 -2.94 -8.58 18.50
N ASN A 66 -2.21 -7.73 17.75
CA ASN A 66 -0.75 -7.77 17.69
C ASN A 66 -0.12 -7.55 19.07
N GLY A 67 -0.52 -6.48 19.75
CA GLY A 67 -0.03 -6.18 21.10
C GLY A 67 -0.39 -7.27 22.11
N ALA A 68 -1.62 -7.76 22.07
CA ALA A 68 -2.10 -8.86 22.90
C ALA A 68 -1.24 -10.12 22.71
N LEU A 69 -1.02 -10.54 21.46
CA LEU A 69 -0.23 -11.75 21.18
C LEU A 69 1.23 -11.58 21.60
N SER A 70 1.87 -10.44 21.31
CA SER A 70 3.25 -10.19 21.74
C SER A 70 3.39 -10.21 23.27
N SER A 71 2.50 -9.54 24.01
CA SER A 71 2.55 -9.54 25.47
C SER A 71 2.18 -10.89 26.09
N ALA A 72 1.26 -11.65 25.48
CA ALA A 72 0.95 -13.02 25.89
C ALA A 72 2.16 -13.93 25.76
N LEU A 73 2.85 -13.90 24.60
CA LEU A 73 4.06 -14.67 24.37
C LEU A 73 5.18 -14.28 25.34
N LEU A 74 5.34 -12.98 25.62
CA LEU A 74 6.33 -12.49 26.58
C LEU A 74 6.09 -13.00 28.00
N LEU A 75 4.85 -12.97 28.49
CA LEU A 75 4.56 -13.48 29.83
C LEU A 75 4.69 -15.00 29.93
N CYS A 76 4.40 -15.72 28.84
CA CYS A 76 4.59 -17.17 28.79
C CYS A 76 6.07 -17.56 28.89
N THR A 77 7.00 -16.73 28.42
CA THR A 77 8.44 -17.03 28.40
C THR A 77 9.21 -16.51 29.62
N GLU A 78 8.77 -15.42 30.28
CA GLU A 78 9.53 -14.79 31.38
C GLU A 78 9.20 -15.32 32.79
N ARG A 79 8.00 -15.86 33.04
CA ARG A 79 7.60 -16.29 34.39
C ARG A 79 7.64 -17.81 34.53
N PRO A 80 8.29 -18.40 35.56
CA PRO A 80 8.28 -19.84 35.77
C PRO A 80 7.07 -20.37 36.57
N ALA A 81 6.37 -19.52 37.35
CA ALA A 81 5.25 -19.92 38.21
C ALA A 81 3.85 -19.50 37.67
N GLY A 82 2.84 -20.37 37.81
CA GLY A 82 1.45 -20.19 37.34
C GLY A 82 1.06 -21.04 36.13
N GLU A 83 -0.23 -21.17 35.85
CA GLU A 83 -0.74 -21.92 34.69
C GLU A 83 -0.45 -21.18 33.38
N LEU A 84 -0.07 -21.92 32.32
CA LEU A 84 0.27 -21.35 31.00
C LEU A 84 -0.88 -20.48 30.44
N LEU A 85 -2.12 -20.95 30.62
CA LEU A 85 -3.32 -20.24 30.15
C LEU A 85 -3.50 -18.90 30.87
N GLU A 86 -3.30 -18.85 32.18
CA GLU A 86 -3.41 -17.61 32.96
C GLU A 86 -2.39 -16.58 32.50
N ARG A 87 -1.14 -16.98 32.25
CA ARG A 87 -0.09 -16.10 31.73
C ARG A 87 -0.41 -15.59 30.34
N PHE A 88 -0.89 -16.46 29.47
CA PHE A 88 -1.28 -16.10 28.12
C PHE A 88 -2.41 -15.06 28.14
N LEU A 89 -3.48 -15.32 28.91
CA LEU A 89 -4.63 -14.43 29.02
C LEU A 89 -4.25 -13.11 29.70
N GLY A 90 -3.50 -13.15 30.80
CA GLY A 90 -3.02 -11.96 31.49
C GLY A 90 -2.14 -11.09 30.58
N GLY A 91 -1.25 -11.71 29.82
CA GLY A 91 -0.40 -11.02 28.86
C GLY A 91 -1.20 -10.44 27.70
N ALA A 92 -2.20 -11.17 27.20
CA ALA A 92 -3.10 -10.68 26.15
C ALA A 92 -3.88 -9.44 26.60
N VAL A 93 -4.44 -9.45 27.81
CA VAL A 93 -5.15 -8.30 28.38
C VAL A 93 -4.21 -7.11 28.55
N LEU A 94 -3.01 -7.32 29.10
CA LEU A 94 -2.02 -6.25 29.25
C LEU A 94 -1.58 -5.68 27.89
N GLY A 95 -1.33 -6.53 26.91
CA GLY A 95 -0.93 -6.12 25.56
C GLY A 95 -2.03 -5.38 24.80
N ALA A 96 -3.29 -5.80 24.95
CA ALA A 96 -4.43 -5.11 24.35
C ALA A 96 -4.69 -3.72 24.97
N THR A 97 -4.40 -3.55 26.27
CA THR A 97 -4.69 -2.33 27.04
C THR A 97 -3.51 -1.38 27.08
N PHE A 98 -2.41 -1.78 27.71
CA PHE A 98 -1.20 -0.96 27.83
C PHE A 98 -0.41 -0.85 26.54
N GLY A 99 -0.51 -1.87 25.68
CA GLY A 99 0.11 -1.80 24.36
C GLY A 99 -0.38 -0.62 23.53
N ALA A 100 -1.57 -0.07 23.79
CA ALA A 100 -2.07 1.11 23.09
C ALA A 100 -1.11 2.31 23.15
N LEU A 101 -0.35 2.48 24.24
CA LEU A 101 0.62 3.58 24.38
C LEU A 101 1.75 3.49 23.33
N ILE A 102 2.18 2.28 22.99
CA ILE A 102 3.23 2.03 22.00
C ILE A 102 2.61 1.88 20.60
N TRP A 103 1.49 1.16 20.50
CA TRP A 103 0.88 0.78 19.23
C TRP A 103 0.05 1.89 18.59
N VAL A 104 -0.57 2.81 19.35
CA VAL A 104 -1.35 3.91 18.74
C VAL A 104 -0.45 4.85 17.94
N PRO A 105 0.68 5.37 18.48
CA PRO A 105 1.61 6.16 17.66
C PRO A 105 2.17 5.38 16.47
N ALA A 106 2.52 4.10 16.68
CA ALA A 106 2.99 3.24 15.60
C ALA A 106 1.92 3.02 14.52
N LEU A 107 0.65 2.87 14.90
CA LEU A 107 -0.49 2.71 14.00
C LEU A 107 -0.72 3.98 13.18
N ILE A 108 -0.67 5.16 13.80
CA ILE A 108 -0.78 6.45 13.10
C ILE A 108 0.33 6.57 12.07
N LEU A 109 1.58 6.31 12.46
CA LEU A 109 2.71 6.35 11.54
C LEU A 109 2.54 5.33 10.39
N THR A 110 2.05 4.14 10.71
CA THR A 110 1.78 3.07 9.74
C THR A 110 0.66 3.46 8.75
N LEU A 111 -0.39 4.12 9.22
CA LEU A 111 -1.45 4.67 8.37
C LEU A 111 -0.93 5.79 7.47
N VAL A 112 -0.10 6.69 7.99
CA VAL A 112 0.49 7.78 7.21
C VAL A 112 1.44 7.26 6.13
N LEU A 113 2.32 6.34 6.49
CA LEU A 113 3.36 5.83 5.60
C LEU A 113 2.85 4.82 4.56
N PHE A 114 1.79 4.08 4.88
CA PHE A 114 1.30 3.02 4.00
C PHE A 114 -0.18 3.16 3.65
N GLY A 115 -1.04 3.45 4.63
CA GLY A 115 -2.48 3.58 4.42
C GLY A 115 -2.85 4.71 3.45
N ILE A 116 -2.32 5.93 3.68
CA ILE A 116 -2.60 7.11 2.85
C ILE A 116 -2.10 6.93 1.42
N PRO A 117 -0.84 6.52 1.14
CA PRO A 117 -0.37 6.32 -0.23
C PRO A 117 -1.18 5.30 -1.02
N ILE A 118 -1.57 4.17 -0.38
CA ILE A 118 -2.43 3.15 -1.01
C ILE A 118 -3.81 3.74 -1.31
N ALA A 119 -4.39 4.47 -0.35
CA ALA A 119 -5.72 5.02 -0.51
C ALA A 119 -5.78 6.08 -1.61
N TRP A 120 -4.79 6.97 -1.63
CA TRP A 120 -4.64 7.98 -2.65
C TRP A 120 -4.44 7.38 -4.04
N SER A 121 -3.57 6.38 -4.20
CA SER A 121 -3.34 5.76 -5.51
C SER A 121 -4.55 5.03 -6.05
N GLN A 122 -5.33 4.37 -5.19
CA GLN A 122 -6.57 3.71 -5.61
C GLN A 122 -7.64 4.73 -6.04
N ARG A 123 -7.77 5.83 -5.30
CA ARG A 123 -8.70 6.92 -5.68
C ARG A 123 -8.34 7.54 -7.04
N LEU A 124 -7.05 7.77 -7.28
CA LEU A 124 -6.60 8.28 -8.58
C LEU A 124 -6.81 7.27 -9.73
N ALA A 125 -6.68 5.98 -9.44
CA ALA A 125 -6.93 4.91 -10.41
C ALA A 125 -8.41 4.79 -10.76
N GLU A 126 -9.31 4.94 -9.79
CA GLU A 126 -10.76 4.99 -10.03
C GLU A 126 -11.15 6.18 -10.93
N GLN A 127 -10.49 7.31 -10.75
CA GLN A 127 -10.72 8.51 -11.57
C GLN A 127 -10.01 8.45 -12.94
N GLY A 128 -9.25 7.39 -13.24
CA GLY A 128 -8.46 7.29 -14.46
C GLY A 128 -7.27 8.27 -14.54
N LEU A 129 -7.04 9.09 -13.52
CA LEU A 129 -6.04 10.17 -13.51
C LEU A 129 -4.61 9.66 -13.35
N ALA A 130 -4.43 8.53 -12.67
CA ALA A 130 -3.12 7.87 -12.53
C ALA A 130 -3.31 6.39 -12.23
N GLY A 131 -2.33 5.56 -12.60
CA GLY A 131 -2.41 4.15 -12.22
C GLY A 131 -1.95 3.89 -10.77
N GLU A 132 -2.31 2.70 -10.29
CA GLU A 132 -2.03 2.21 -8.94
C GLU A 132 -0.53 2.14 -8.61
N GLU A 133 0.35 2.16 -9.62
CA GLU A 133 1.80 2.05 -9.45
C GLU A 133 2.42 3.22 -8.66
N ARG A 134 1.75 4.38 -8.56
CA ARG A 134 2.24 5.48 -7.71
C ARG A 134 2.27 5.09 -6.24
N GLY A 135 1.18 4.50 -5.74
CA GLY A 135 1.07 4.08 -4.35
C GLY A 135 2.02 2.92 -4.05
N GLU A 136 2.13 1.96 -4.98
CA GLU A 136 3.09 0.87 -4.85
C GLU A 136 4.53 1.35 -4.77
N ARG A 137 4.90 2.35 -5.58
CA ARG A 137 6.26 2.93 -5.55
C ARG A 137 6.56 3.56 -4.20
N VAL A 138 5.65 4.36 -3.66
CA VAL A 138 5.82 5.01 -2.36
C VAL A 138 5.91 3.95 -1.25
N VAL A 139 4.97 3.00 -1.20
CA VAL A 139 4.97 1.92 -0.21
C VAL A 139 6.23 1.04 -0.29
N GLY A 140 6.67 0.73 -1.50
CA GLY A 140 7.90 -0.02 -1.75
C GLY A 140 9.13 0.72 -1.24
N ALA A 141 9.27 2.01 -1.60
CA ALA A 141 10.40 2.83 -1.20
C ALA A 141 10.44 3.03 0.31
N THR A 142 9.29 3.31 0.94
CA THR A 142 9.16 3.42 2.39
C THR A 142 9.49 2.09 3.09
N SER A 143 9.03 0.95 2.56
CA SER A 143 9.38 -0.37 3.10
C SER A 143 10.89 -0.63 3.02
N ALA A 144 11.52 -0.22 1.92
CA ALA A 144 12.95 -0.37 1.72
C ALA A 144 13.76 0.51 2.69
N ALA A 145 13.37 1.77 2.84
CA ALA A 145 14.00 2.71 3.77
C ALA A 145 13.89 2.23 5.22
N ILE A 146 12.70 1.78 5.64
CA ILE A 146 12.50 1.21 6.98
C ILE A 146 13.35 -0.05 7.17
N GLY A 147 13.39 -0.94 6.16
CA GLY A 147 14.24 -2.13 6.18
C GLY A 147 15.73 -1.78 6.33
N LEU A 148 16.20 -0.74 5.64
CA LEU A 148 17.58 -0.27 5.75
C LEU A 148 17.90 0.26 7.15
N VAL A 149 17.01 1.08 7.73
CA VAL A 149 17.16 1.59 9.11
C VAL A 149 17.16 0.45 10.12
N ALA A 150 16.22 -0.49 10.01
CA ALA A 150 16.14 -1.65 10.90
C ALA A 150 17.39 -2.56 10.78
N ALA A 151 17.94 -2.73 9.57
CA ALA A 151 19.19 -3.46 9.36
C ALA A 151 20.38 -2.77 10.05
N GLY A 152 20.41 -1.43 10.09
CA GLY A 152 21.43 -0.66 10.80
C GLY A 152 21.29 -0.74 12.32
N LEU A 153 20.08 -0.92 12.84
CA LEU A 153 19.80 -1.07 14.28
C LEU A 153 19.97 -2.51 14.78
N ALA A 154 19.79 -3.53 13.93
CA ALA A 154 19.86 -4.93 14.37
C ALA A 154 21.18 -5.31 15.09
N PRO A 155 22.37 -4.84 14.65
CA PRO A 155 23.62 -5.14 15.35
C PRO A 155 23.77 -4.46 16.72
N SER A 156 22.98 -3.43 17.03
CA SER A 156 23.01 -2.75 18.33
C SER A 156 22.09 -3.39 19.36
N ILE A 157 21.42 -4.50 19.02
CA ILE A 157 20.64 -5.30 19.97
C ILE A 157 21.62 -6.18 20.76
N PRO A 158 21.72 -6.01 22.09
CA PRO A 158 22.63 -6.80 22.90
C PRO A 158 22.28 -8.30 22.90
N ILE A 159 23.33 -9.12 22.96
CA ILE A 159 23.25 -10.56 23.20
C ILE A 159 23.94 -10.83 24.54
N HIS A 160 23.20 -11.39 25.49
CA HIS A 160 23.71 -11.70 26.82
C HIS A 160 24.41 -13.05 26.83
N PHE A 161 25.71 -13.07 26.54
CA PHE A 161 26.52 -14.30 26.50
C PHE A 161 26.57 -15.09 27.81
N ASN A 162 26.22 -14.46 28.94
CA ASN A 162 26.13 -15.12 30.25
C ASN A 162 24.76 -15.75 30.54
N ALA A 163 23.80 -15.66 29.61
CA ALA A 163 22.49 -16.27 29.76
C ALA A 163 22.57 -17.81 29.68
N PRO A 164 21.60 -18.53 30.26
CA PRO A 164 21.48 -19.98 30.05
C PRO A 164 21.46 -20.32 28.54
N PRO A 165 21.99 -21.47 28.10
CA PRO A 165 22.14 -21.80 26.68
C PRO A 165 20.84 -21.67 25.87
N GLU A 166 19.71 -22.05 26.46
CA GLU A 166 18.39 -21.93 25.84
C GLU A 166 17.99 -20.47 25.57
N ARG A 167 18.23 -19.58 26.53
CA ARG A 167 17.95 -18.14 26.41
C ARG A 167 18.91 -17.49 25.42
N LEU A 168 20.19 -17.87 25.43
CA LEU A 168 21.18 -17.39 24.48
C LEU A 168 20.78 -17.71 23.04
N ALA A 169 20.32 -18.94 22.79
CA ALA A 169 19.83 -19.35 21.47
C ALA A 169 18.64 -18.50 21.02
N VAL A 170 17.67 -18.23 21.91
CA VAL A 170 16.50 -17.39 21.62
C VAL A 170 16.91 -15.94 21.31
N GLU A 171 17.85 -15.37 22.06
CA GLU A 171 18.35 -14.02 21.79
C GLU A 171 19.03 -13.93 20.42
N GLN A 172 19.90 -14.90 20.09
CA GLN A 172 20.55 -14.96 18.77
C GLN A 172 19.52 -15.11 17.64
N ILE A 173 18.55 -16.00 17.79
CA ILE A 173 17.47 -16.19 16.80
C ILE A 173 16.72 -14.88 16.58
N GLY A 174 16.40 -14.14 17.65
CA GLY A 174 15.72 -12.86 17.56
C GLY A 174 16.50 -11.82 16.75
N VAL A 175 17.79 -11.66 17.02
CA VAL A 175 18.67 -10.73 16.28
C VAL A 175 18.76 -11.12 14.80
N TRP A 176 19.00 -12.41 14.51
CA TRP A 176 19.08 -12.91 13.14
C TRP A 176 17.75 -12.78 12.39
N LEU A 177 16.62 -13.01 13.07
CA LEU A 177 15.29 -12.80 12.49
C LEU A 177 15.10 -11.34 12.10
N VAL A 178 15.38 -10.38 12.99
CA VAL A 178 15.25 -8.96 12.67
C VAL A 178 16.14 -8.57 11.49
N PHE A 179 17.39 -9.04 11.47
CA PHE A 179 18.30 -8.79 10.36
C PHE A 179 17.76 -9.37 9.04
N GLY A 180 17.30 -10.63 9.05
CA GLY A 180 16.72 -11.29 7.89
C GLY A 180 15.46 -10.59 7.37
N LEU A 181 14.54 -10.21 8.27
CA LEU A 181 13.34 -9.44 7.92
C LEU A 181 13.68 -8.06 7.35
N SER A 182 14.71 -7.41 7.89
CA SER A 182 15.19 -6.11 7.42
C SER A 182 15.73 -6.20 5.98
N LEU A 183 16.56 -7.20 5.71
CA LEU A 183 17.11 -7.46 4.37
C LEU A 183 16.00 -7.82 3.38
N LEU A 184 15.06 -8.69 3.76
CA LEU A 184 13.92 -9.02 2.92
C LEU A 184 13.03 -7.81 2.65
N SER A 185 12.80 -6.95 3.65
CA SER A 185 12.06 -5.70 3.46
C SER A 185 12.76 -4.76 2.48
N LEU A 186 14.08 -4.62 2.59
CA LEU A 186 14.91 -3.84 1.68
C LEU A 186 14.80 -4.36 0.24
N LEU A 187 15.02 -5.66 0.04
CA LEU A 187 15.00 -6.30 -1.28
C LEU A 187 13.61 -6.27 -1.91
N VAL A 188 12.58 -6.70 -1.18
CA VAL A 188 11.19 -6.75 -1.71
C VAL A 188 10.64 -5.34 -1.91
N GLY A 189 10.91 -4.41 -0.98
CA GLY A 189 10.54 -3.01 -1.12
C GLY A 189 11.20 -2.34 -2.32
N GLY A 190 12.51 -2.56 -2.49
CA GLY A 190 13.28 -2.07 -3.63
C GLY A 190 12.78 -2.64 -4.96
N ALA A 191 12.59 -3.96 -5.03
CA ALA A 191 12.05 -4.63 -6.22
C ALA A 191 10.65 -4.12 -6.58
N SER A 192 9.76 -3.98 -5.61
CA SER A 192 8.41 -3.42 -5.82
C SER A 192 8.48 -1.99 -6.37
N THR A 193 9.38 -1.16 -5.86
CA THR A 193 9.60 0.22 -6.33
C THR A 193 10.09 0.26 -7.77
N LEU A 194 11.07 -0.59 -8.11
CA LEU A 194 11.62 -0.69 -9.46
C LEU A 194 10.57 -1.18 -10.46
N LEU A 195 9.81 -2.21 -10.11
CA LEU A 195 8.72 -2.74 -10.96
C LEU A 195 7.61 -1.69 -11.16
N ALA A 196 7.21 -0.98 -10.11
CA ALA A 196 6.24 0.11 -10.21
C ALA A 196 6.75 1.28 -11.09
N THR A 197 8.04 1.59 -11.00
CA THR A 197 8.68 2.64 -11.83
C THR A 197 8.75 2.22 -13.29
N HIS A 198 9.14 0.98 -13.55
CA HIS A 198 9.19 0.42 -14.90
C HIS A 198 7.80 0.35 -15.55
N ARG A 199 6.76 -0.09 -14.82
CA ARG A 199 5.37 -0.06 -15.31
C ARG A 199 4.91 1.37 -15.64
N ALA A 200 5.23 2.34 -14.80
CA ALA A 200 4.92 3.75 -15.07
C ALA A 200 5.62 4.26 -16.33
N SER A 201 6.91 3.90 -16.52
CA SER A 201 7.67 4.27 -17.72
C SER A 201 7.06 3.68 -18.99
N ARG A 202 6.72 2.38 -18.97
CA ARG A 202 6.05 1.72 -20.10
C ARG A 202 4.71 2.37 -20.44
N ARG A 203 3.90 2.72 -19.43
CA ARG A 203 2.64 3.43 -19.69
C ARG A 203 2.88 4.79 -20.35
N LYS A 204 3.85 5.57 -19.88
CA LYS A 204 4.18 6.87 -20.50
C LYS A 204 4.67 6.72 -21.94
N GLN A 205 5.53 5.73 -22.19
CA GLN A 205 6.00 5.41 -23.54
C GLN A 205 4.83 5.00 -24.45
N PHE A 206 3.91 4.17 -23.95
CA PHE A 206 2.72 3.79 -24.68
C PHE A 206 1.83 4.99 -25.01
N VAL A 207 1.56 5.86 -24.03
CA VAL A 207 0.77 7.09 -24.24
C VAL A 207 1.44 8.00 -25.28
N SER A 208 2.75 8.24 -25.18
CA SER A 208 3.51 9.00 -26.18
C SER A 208 3.39 8.37 -27.56
N ALA A 209 3.54 7.05 -27.67
CA ALA A 209 3.44 6.33 -28.93
C ALA A 209 2.04 6.45 -29.56
N VAL A 210 0.98 6.51 -28.75
CA VAL A 210 -0.40 6.78 -29.21
C VAL A 210 -0.56 8.24 -29.65
N GLU A 211 0.02 9.20 -28.92
CA GLU A 211 0.03 10.63 -29.32
C GLU A 211 0.72 10.84 -30.66
N ASP A 212 1.81 10.13 -30.90
CA ASP A 212 2.58 10.17 -32.15
C ASP A 212 1.90 9.41 -33.30
N GLY A 213 0.74 8.79 -33.06
CA GLY A 213 0.00 8.00 -34.05
C GLY A 213 0.65 6.66 -34.43
N SER A 214 1.70 6.24 -33.71
CA SER A 214 2.46 5.02 -34.01
C SER A 214 1.75 3.73 -33.57
N VAL A 215 0.75 3.83 -32.68
CA VAL A 215 -0.02 2.70 -32.17
C VAL A 215 -1.43 2.73 -32.74
N SER A 216 -1.73 1.78 -33.64
CA SER A 216 -3.08 1.63 -34.19
C SER A 216 -4.08 1.11 -33.16
N GLY A 217 -5.37 1.45 -33.34
CA GLY A 217 -6.46 1.01 -32.47
C GLY A 217 -6.61 1.80 -31.16
N TYR A 218 -5.83 2.87 -30.98
CA TYR A 218 -5.95 3.81 -29.87
C TYR A 218 -5.86 5.24 -30.40
N ARG A 219 -6.49 6.18 -29.70
CA ARG A 219 -6.33 7.62 -29.91
C ARG A 219 -6.35 8.35 -28.59
N ILE A 220 -5.85 9.58 -28.58
CA ILE A 220 -5.99 10.49 -27.44
C ILE A 220 -6.99 11.56 -27.80
N ASP A 221 -8.04 11.65 -26.99
CA ASP A 221 -9.01 12.74 -27.06
C ASP A 221 -8.65 13.76 -25.96
N THR A 222 -8.70 15.05 -26.29
CA THR A 222 -8.51 16.14 -25.33
C THR A 222 -9.86 16.66 -24.88
N ASP A 223 -10.12 16.58 -23.58
CA ASP A 223 -11.29 17.16 -22.93
C ASP A 223 -10.86 18.31 -21.99
N ALA A 224 -11.82 19.08 -21.46
CA ALA A 224 -11.60 20.15 -20.49
C ALA A 224 -10.86 19.67 -19.22
N GLU A 225 -11.02 18.39 -18.88
CA GLU A 225 -10.36 17.75 -17.72
C GLU A 225 -8.98 17.17 -18.04
N GLY A 226 -8.59 17.09 -19.31
CA GLY A 226 -7.27 16.61 -19.76
C GLY A 226 -7.32 15.59 -20.88
N LYS A 227 -6.24 14.82 -21.01
CA LYS A 227 -6.07 13.81 -22.07
C LYS A 227 -6.73 12.50 -21.67
N VAL A 228 -7.61 11.97 -22.52
CA VAL A 228 -8.28 10.68 -22.35
C VAL A 228 -7.79 9.71 -23.41
N LEU A 229 -7.32 8.54 -22.97
CA LEU A 229 -6.91 7.46 -23.86
C LEU A 229 -8.16 6.64 -24.28
N VAL A 230 -8.50 6.67 -25.57
CA VAL A 230 -9.66 5.97 -26.12
C VAL A 230 -9.20 4.77 -26.94
N ARG A 231 -9.73 3.58 -26.62
CA ARG A 231 -9.53 2.37 -27.43
C ARG A 231 -10.57 2.32 -28.54
N ILE A 232 -10.11 2.23 -29.79
CA ILE A 232 -10.97 2.10 -30.97
C ILE A 232 -11.35 0.63 -31.12
N ALA A 233 -12.59 0.28 -30.79
CA ALA A 233 -13.08 -1.10 -30.81
C ALA A 233 -13.31 -1.62 -32.25
N SER A 234 -13.72 -0.74 -33.16
CA SER A 234 -13.84 -1.00 -34.58
C SER A 234 -13.60 0.31 -35.35
N ALA A 235 -12.83 0.25 -36.44
CA ALA A 235 -12.86 1.30 -37.44
C ALA A 235 -14.08 1.00 -38.31
N GLY A 236 -15.14 1.82 -38.22
CA GLY A 236 -16.29 1.64 -39.09
C GLY A 236 -15.85 1.72 -40.55
N GLU A 237 -16.24 0.74 -41.39
CA GLU A 237 -15.91 0.72 -42.83
C GLU A 237 -16.58 1.87 -43.61
N GLY A 238 -17.46 2.65 -42.97
CA GLY A 238 -18.23 3.69 -43.65
C GLY A 238 -18.78 4.73 -42.69
N TYR A 239 -17.95 5.69 -42.33
CA TYR A 239 -18.35 7.08 -42.48
C TYR A 239 -17.18 7.75 -43.18
N ARG A 240 -17.23 7.76 -44.52
CA ARG A 240 -16.69 8.92 -45.22
C ARG A 240 -17.39 10.09 -44.53
N VAL A 241 -16.62 10.92 -43.83
CA VAL A 241 -17.07 12.29 -43.56
C VAL A 241 -17.37 12.82 -44.95
N ALA A 242 -18.64 12.79 -45.31
CA ALA A 242 -19.10 13.66 -46.36
C ALA A 242 -18.84 15.04 -45.75
N ASP A 243 -17.95 15.80 -46.36
CA ASP A 243 -17.96 17.26 -46.24
C ASP A 243 -19.37 17.70 -46.66
N VAL A 244 -20.31 17.62 -45.71
CA VAL A 244 -21.62 18.20 -45.84
C VAL A 244 -21.60 19.26 -44.76
N GLU A 245 -21.07 20.41 -45.13
CA GLU A 245 -21.60 21.67 -44.65
C GLU A 245 -23.10 21.64 -44.99
N GLU A 246 -23.91 21.04 -44.13
CA GLU A 246 -25.36 21.17 -44.23
C GLU A 246 -25.66 22.59 -43.73
N GLU A 247 -25.81 23.54 -44.65
CA GLU A 247 -26.37 24.85 -44.34
C GLU A 247 -27.79 24.64 -43.79
N VAL A 248 -27.93 24.67 -42.47
CA VAL A 248 -29.20 24.43 -41.77
C VAL A 248 -30.14 25.63 -41.90
N ALA A 249 -29.62 26.82 -42.23
CA ALA A 249 -30.40 28.02 -42.53
C ALA A 249 -29.57 29.10 -43.24
N ALA A 250 -30.22 29.90 -44.09
CA ALA A 250 -29.67 31.17 -44.56
C ALA A 250 -29.77 32.22 -43.44
N LEU A 251 -28.66 32.89 -43.14
CA LEU A 251 -28.58 34.02 -42.21
C LEU A 251 -28.51 35.33 -42.99
N ASP A 252 -29.15 36.39 -42.48
CA ASP A 252 -29.00 37.74 -43.05
C ASP A 252 -27.69 38.43 -42.60
N GLU A 253 -27.47 39.66 -43.04
CA GLU A 253 -26.30 40.48 -42.68
C GLU A 253 -26.22 40.81 -41.18
N ALA A 254 -27.30 40.60 -40.41
CA ALA A 254 -27.35 40.76 -38.95
C ALA A 254 -27.19 39.43 -38.18
N GLY A 255 -27.16 38.29 -38.88
CA GLY A 255 -27.01 36.95 -38.29
C GLY A 255 -28.32 36.30 -37.86
N GLU A 256 -29.48 36.78 -38.31
CA GLU A 256 -30.78 36.18 -38.01
C GLU A 256 -31.26 35.20 -39.09
N VAL A 257 -32.03 34.19 -38.68
CA VAL A 257 -32.50 33.06 -39.52
C VAL A 257 -33.63 33.52 -40.46
N VAL A 258 -33.41 33.52 -41.78
CA VAL A 258 -34.35 34.11 -42.75
C VAL A 258 -35.36 33.11 -43.33
N ALA A 259 -35.00 31.82 -43.45
CA ALA A 259 -35.94 30.75 -43.82
C ALA A 259 -35.38 29.34 -43.54
N PRO A 260 -36.20 28.38 -43.06
CA PRO A 260 -35.83 26.96 -43.05
C PRO A 260 -35.86 26.40 -44.48
N LEU A 261 -34.78 25.74 -44.92
CA LEU A 261 -34.76 25.03 -46.20
C LEU A 261 -35.71 23.83 -46.12
N GLU A 262 -36.79 23.85 -46.91
CA GLU A 262 -37.71 22.72 -47.02
C GLU A 262 -36.98 21.48 -47.55
N ARG A 263 -36.86 20.46 -46.68
CA ARG A 263 -36.38 19.13 -47.06
C ARG A 263 -37.31 18.50 -48.10
N ARG A 264 -36.97 18.60 -49.38
CA ARG A 264 -37.53 17.70 -50.39
C ARG A 264 -36.78 16.37 -50.29
N TYR A 265 -37.43 15.42 -49.62
CA TYR A 265 -37.02 14.01 -49.63
C TYR A 265 -36.94 13.49 -51.07
N LEU A 266 -35.73 13.06 -51.46
CA LEU A 266 -35.48 12.10 -52.54
C LEU A 266 -34.68 10.94 -51.97
#